data_AF-A0A3B8URL6-F1
#
_entry.id   AF-A0A3B8URL6-F1
#
_cell.length_a   1.000
_cell.length_b   1.000
_cell.length_c   1.000
_cell.angle_alpha   90.00
_cell.angle_beta   90.00
_cell.angle_gamma   90.00
#
_symmetry.space_group_name_H-M   'P 1'
#
loop_
_entity.id
_entity.type
_entity.pdbx_description
1 polymer ?
#
loop_
_entity_poly.entity_id
_entity_poly.type
_entity_poly.pdbx_seq_one_letter_code
_entity_poly.pdbx_strand_id
1 'polypeptide(L)' 'ERSGMGFAFMEAFMDELEVQSKVQKGTTIIMKKKIGDSSR' A
#
# COMPACT_ATOMS: atom_id res chain seq x y z
N GLU A 1 -21.73 -3.20 -0.74
CA GLU A 1 -21.09 -2.65 0.47
C GLU A 1 -19.62 -2.32 0.21
N ARG A 2 -18.99 -1.43 0.99
CA ARG A 2 -17.54 -1.18 0.93
C ARG A 2 -16.86 -2.07 1.98
N SER A 3 -16.03 -3.02 1.53
CA SER A 3 -15.42 -4.02 2.43
C SER A 3 -14.27 -3.50 3.30
N GLY A 4 -13.72 -2.32 2.99
CA GLY A 4 -12.60 -1.73 3.75
C GLY A 4 -11.25 -2.45 3.58
N MET A 5 -11.13 -3.42 2.67
CA MET A 5 -9.96 -4.28 2.57
C MET A 5 -8.82 -3.76 1.68
N GLY A 6 -8.92 -2.55 1.12
CA GLY A 6 -7.96 -2.04 0.14
C GLY A 6 -6.51 -2.03 0.63
N PHE A 7 -6.27 -1.56 1.86
CA PHE A 7 -4.92 -1.53 2.45
C PHE A 7 -4.38 -2.92 2.78
N ALA A 8 -5.24 -3.83 3.26
CA ALA A 8 -4.83 -5.20 3.56
C ALA A 8 -4.26 -5.92 2.32
N PHE A 9 -4.85 -5.68 1.14
CA PHE A 9 -4.28 -6.18 -0.11
C PHE A 9 -2.93 -5.52 -0.45
N MET A 10 -2.81 -4.20 -0.29
CA MET A 10 -1.55 -3.50 -0.55
C MET A 10 -0.42 -4.02 0.34
N GLU A 11 -0.67 -4.23 1.64
CA GLU A 11 0.30 -4.77 2.60
C GLU A 11 0.68 -6.22 2.29
N ALA A 12 -0.28 -7.04 1.84
CA ALA A 12 -0.01 -8.44 1.50
C ALA A 12 0.92 -8.57 0.28
N PHE A 13 0.80 -7.68 -0.72
CA PHE A 13 1.54 -7.80 -1.97
C PHE A 13 2.83 -6.99 -2.02
N MET A 14 2.87 -5.84 -1.33
CA MET A 14 4.03 -4.95 -1.33
C MET A 14 5.00 -5.32 -0.22
N ASP A 15 6.28 -5.00 -0.41
CA ASP A 15 7.29 -5.27 0.61
C ASP A 15 7.43 -4.08 1.57
N GLU A 16 7.21 -2.86 1.06
CA GLU A 16 7.07 -1.65 1.87
C GLU A 16 5.87 -0.83 1.40
N LEU A 17 5.17 -0.21 2.35
CA LEU A 17 4.03 0.67 2.12
C LEU A 17 4.19 1.92 3.01
N GLU A 18 4.11 3.11 2.41
CA GLU A 18 4.10 4.40 3.11
C GLU A 18 2.86 5.20 2.70
N VAL A 19 2.17 5.79 3.67
CA VAL A 19 0.96 6.59 3.43
C VAL A 19 1.17 7.99 3.97
N GLN A 20 1.06 8.98 3.08
CA GLN A 20 1.11 10.39 3.42
C GLN A 20 -0.26 11.00 3.14
N SER A 21 -0.96 11.47 4.16
CA SER A 21 -2.29 12.08 3.99
C SER A 21 -2.35 13.43 4.69
N LYS A 22 -2.96 14.41 4.03
CA LYS A 22 -3.26 15.70 4.63
C LYS A 22 -4.65 16.16 4.21
N VAL A 23 -5.45 16.53 5.21
CA VAL A 23 -6.81 17.05 5.04
C VAL A 23 -6.79 18.20 4.03
N GLN A 24 -7.75 18.18 3.09
CA GLN A 24 -7.87 19.15 1.99
C GLN A 24 -6.69 19.20 1.01
N LYS A 25 -5.72 18.28 1.10
CA LYS A 25 -4.63 18.12 0.13
C LYS A 25 -4.63 16.76 -0.57
N GLY A 26 -5.29 15.77 0.03
CA GLY A 26 -5.41 14.42 -0.49
C GLY A 26 -4.51 13.43 0.22
N THR A 27 -4.35 12.27 -0.40
CA THR A 27 -3.57 11.14 0.12
C THR A 27 -2.65 10.63 -0.97
N THR A 28 -1.39 10.46 -0.64
CA THR A 28 -0.37 9.83 -1.48
C THR A 28 0.01 8.50 -0.83
N ILE A 29 -0.02 7.43 -1.61
CA ILE A 29 0.42 6.10 -1.20
C ILE A 29 1.66 5.77 -2.01
N ILE A 30 2.74 5.43 -1.32
CA ILE A 30 4.02 5.03 -1.92
C ILE A 30 4.20 3.55 -1.62
N MET A 31 4.33 2.75 -2.67
CA MET A 31 4.51 1.29 -2.58
C MET A 31 5.87 0.91 -3.13
N LYS A 32 6.57 0.01 -2.45
CA LYS A 32 7.82 -0.58 -2.97
C LYS A 32 7.71 -2.09 -3.02
N LYS A 33 8.18 -2.64 -4.14
CA LYS A 33 8.27 -4.07 -4.40
C LYS A 33 9.68 -4.40 -4.88
N LYS A 34 10.32 -5.36 -4.22
CA LYS A 34 11.55 -6.00 -4.70
C LYS A 34 11.15 -7.00 -5.78
N ILE A 35 11.70 -6.82 -6.97
CA ILE A 35 11.41 -7.68 -8.11
C ILE A 35 12.50 -8.76 -8.20
N GLY A 36 12.09 -10.02 -8.34
CA GLY A 36 13.01 -11.16 -8.45
C GLY A 36 13.44 -11.77 -7.12
N ASP A 37 12.98 -11.23 -5.99
CA ASP A 37 13.07 -11.90 -4.70
C ASP A 37 11.91 -12.89 -4.58
N SER A 38 12.22 -14.19 -4.62
CA SER A 38 11.27 -15.28 -4.53
C SER A 38 10.97 -15.69 -3.08
N SER A 39 11.44 -14.94 -2.07
CA SER A 39 11.22 -15.28 -0.66
C SER A 39 9.81 -14.94 -0.13
N ARG A 40 8.80 -14.90 -1.01
CA ARG A 40 7.38 -14.83 -0.68
C ARG A 40 6.59 -15.81 -1.55
#